data_AF-A0A7W4EBD3-F1
#
_entry.id   AF-A0A7W4EBD3-F1
#
_cell.length_a   1.000
_cell.length_b   1.000
_cell.length_c   1.000
_cell.angle_alpha   90.00
_cell.angle_beta   90.00
_cell.angle_gamma   90.00
#
_symmetry.space_group_name_H-M   'P 1'
#
loop_
_entity.id
_entity.type
_entity.pdbx_description
1 polymer ?
#
loop_
_entity_poly.entity_id
_entity_poly.type
_entity_poly.pdbx_seq_one_letter_code
_entity_poly.pdbx_strand_id
1 'polypeptide(L)' 'MAKTPLERRIGLSGREKLGERRGMLFVFDEPGKYNFFMQDTFIPLDILRIDRLGQVLQIIEAEPCKIDNCLTYEGAEGAF' A
#
# COMPACT_ATOMS: atom_id res chain seq x y z
N MET A 1 0.66 -5.09 10.29
CA MET A 1 -0.58 -4.36 9.94
C MET A 1 -0.37 -2.90 10.33
N ALA A 2 -0.99 -1.96 9.61
CA ALA A 2 -0.92 -0.54 9.88
C ALA A 2 -2.34 0.00 10.14
N LYS A 3 -2.58 0.45 11.38
CA LYS A 3 -3.91 0.86 11.88
C LYS A 3 -4.00 2.36 12.15
N THR A 4 -2.88 2.96 12.57
CA THR A 4 -2.83 4.41 12.84
C THR A 4 -2.42 5.18 11.58
N PRO A 5 -2.77 6.47 11.47
CA PRO A 5 -2.29 7.32 10.38
C PRO A 5 -0.76 7.31 10.22
N LEU A 6 -0.02 7.22 11.34
CA LEU A 6 1.43 7.18 11.33
C LEU A 6 1.96 5.85 10.78
N GLU A 7 1.44 4.71 11.25
CA GLU A 7 1.83 3.40 10.73
C GLU A 7 1.53 3.26 9.24
N ARG A 8 0.38 3.79 8.79
CA ARG A 8 0.00 3.78 7.35
C ARG A 8 0.92 4.68 6.53
N ARG A 9 1.38 5.81 7.07
CA ARG A 9 2.33 6.68 6.37
C ARG A 9 3.70 6.02 6.23
N ILE A 10 4.16 5.29 7.24
CA ILE A 10 5.46 4.61 7.23
C ILE A 10 5.41 3.36 6.33
N GLY A 11 4.34 2.57 6.42
CA GLY A 11 4.17 1.38 5.60
C GLY A 11 5.38 0.42 5.64
N LEU A 12 5.92 0.10 4.48
CA LEU A 12 7.10 -0.74 4.31
C LEU A 12 8.37 0.06 4.00
N SER A 13 8.37 1.39 4.17
CA SER A 13 9.54 2.23 3.95
C SER A 13 10.74 1.78 4.80
N GLY A 14 11.95 1.95 4.25
CA GLY A 14 13.21 1.55 4.86
C GLY A 14 13.48 0.04 4.85
N ARG A 15 12.58 -0.80 4.30
CA ARG A 15 12.80 -2.24 4.21
C ARG A 15 13.52 -2.61 2.92
N GLU A 16 14.64 -3.30 3.09
CA GLU A 16 15.42 -3.88 1.98
C GLU A 16 14.90 -5.24 1.52
N LYS A 17 14.08 -5.91 2.36
CA LYS A 17 13.50 -7.21 2.07
C LYS A 17 12.16 -7.43 2.76
N LEU A 18 11.32 -8.23 2.12
CA LEU A 18 10.07 -8.76 2.65
C LEU A 18 10.09 -10.28 2.43
N GLY A 19 9.78 -11.07 3.47
CA GLY A 19 9.75 -12.53 3.31
C GLY A 19 8.62 -12.97 2.38
N GLU A 20 8.78 -14.09 1.67
CA GLU A 20 7.86 -14.58 0.63
C GLU A 20 6.38 -14.69 1.04
N ARG A 21 6.10 -14.87 2.34
CA ARG A 21 4.75 -14.98 2.91
C ARG A 21 4.45 -13.86 3.90
N ARG A 22 5.04 -12.70 3.68
CA ARG A 22 4.86 -11.50 4.52
C ARG A 22 4.29 -10.39 3.67
N GLY A 23 3.49 -9.56 4.32
CA GLY A 23 2.91 -8.36 3.75
C GLY A 23 2.49 -7.41 4.86
N MET A 24 1.96 -6.26 4.47
CA MET A 24 1.37 -5.31 5.39
C MET A 24 -0.07 -5.04 4.98
N LEU A 25 -1.00 -5.41 5.86
CA LEU A 25 -2.39 -5.00 5.74
C LEU A 25 -2.56 -3.56 6.27
N PHE A 26 -3.05 -2.68 5.41
CA PHE A 26 -3.51 -1.33 5.78
C PHE A 26 -5.00 -1.43 6.10
N VAL A 27 -5.40 -0.94 7.26
CA VAL A 27 -6.80 -1.00 7.69
C VAL A 27 -7.34 0.42 7.77
N PHE A 28 -8.47 0.66 7.12
CA PHE A 28 -9.19 1.92 7.16
C PHE A 28 -10.58 1.73 7.80
N ASP A 29 -11.02 2.73 8.57
CA ASP A 29 -12.29 2.67 9.30
C ASP A 29 -13.50 2.82 8.35
N GLU A 30 -13.30 3.52 7.22
CA GLU A 30 -14.33 3.82 6.23
C GLU A 30 -13.87 3.41 4.82
N PRO A 31 -14.81 3.14 3.89
CA PRO A 31 -14.46 2.94 2.50
C PRO A 31 -13.92 4.24 1.91
N GLY A 32 -12.89 4.17 1.07
CA GLY A 32 -12.39 5.38 0.43
C GLY A 32 -11.39 5.14 -0.68
N LYS A 33 -11.05 6.25 -1.35
CA LYS A 33 -9.93 6.30 -2.30
C LYS A 33 -8.63 6.51 -1.51
N TYR A 34 -7.97 5.42 -1.16
CA TYR A 34 -6.68 5.46 -0.49
C TYR A 34 -5.54 5.37 -1.49
N ASN A 35 -4.80 6.47 -1.60
CA ASN A 35 -3.64 6.59 -2.45
C ASN A 35 -2.41 5.99 -1.77
N PHE A 36 -1.56 5.35 -2.57
CA PHE A 36 -0.28 4.83 -2.10
C PHE A 36 0.87 5.48 -2.86
N PHE A 37 2.04 5.52 -2.24
CA PHE A 37 3.29 5.97 -2.83
C PHE A 37 4.42 5.04 -2.35
N MET A 38 5.51 4.98 -3.12
CA MET A 38 6.65 4.08 -2.87
C MET A 38 7.89 4.82 -2.38
N GLN A 39 7.72 5.96 -1.71
CA GLN A 39 8.83 6.73 -1.15
C GLN A 39 9.54 5.91 -0.07
N ASP A 40 10.87 5.86 -0.17
CA ASP A 40 11.76 5.09 0.70
C ASP A 40 11.44 3.59 0.76
N THR A 41 10.62 3.06 -0.16
CA THR A 41 10.38 1.62 -0.31
C THR A 41 11.32 1.07 -1.38
N PHE A 42 12.26 0.19 -0.99
CA PHE A 42 13.35 -0.27 -1.86
C PHE A 42 13.06 -1.55 -2.64
N ILE A 43 11.91 -2.16 -2.39
CA ILE A 43 11.48 -3.41 -3.01
C ILE A 43 10.20 -3.18 -3.83
N PRO A 44 10.05 -3.83 -5.00
CA PRO A 44 8.79 -3.83 -5.72
C PRO A 44 7.71 -4.54 -4.90
N LEU A 45 6.47 -4.06 -5.01
CA LEU A 45 5.33 -4.56 -4.24
C LEU A 45 4.07 -4.60 -5.10
N ASP A 46 3.23 -5.60 -4.84
CA ASP A 46 1.86 -5.61 -5.32
C ASP A 46 0.93 -5.02 -4.24
N ILE A 47 0.18 -3.99 -4.61
CA ILE A 47 -0.83 -3.38 -3.74
C ILE A 47 -2.17 -4.01 -4.08
N LEU A 48 -2.66 -4.87 -3.19
CA LEU A 48 -3.97 -5.50 -3.30
C LEU A 48 -5.00 -4.64 -2.58
N ARG A 49 -6.02 -4.21 -3.32
CA ARG A 49 -7.18 -3.53 -2.75
C ARG A 49 -8.27 -4.53 -2.46
N ILE A 50 -8.80 -4.48 -1.26
CA ILE A 50 -9.85 -5.40 -0.82
C ILE A 50 -11.08 -4.64 -0.31
N ASP A 51 -12.25 -5.24 -0.50
CA ASP A 51 -13.50 -4.75 0.09
C ASP A 51 -13.69 -5.26 1.54
N ARG A 52 -14.80 -4.90 2.19
CA ARG A 52 -15.13 -5.36 3.56
C ARG A 52 -15.25 -6.88 3.68
N LEU A 53 -15.49 -7.59 2.58
CA LEU A 53 -15.65 -9.04 2.53
C LEU A 53 -14.32 -9.73 2.22
N GLY A 54 -13.24 -8.98 2.02
CA GLY A 54 -11.91 -9.48 1.68
C GLY A 54 -11.74 -9.83 0.20
N GLN A 55 -12.64 -9.39 -0.68
CA GLN A 55 -12.54 -9.63 -2.11
C GLN A 55 -11.53 -8.67 -2.73
N VAL A 56 -10.64 -9.17 -3.57
CA VAL A 56 -9.66 -8.35 -4.29
C VAL A 56 -10.38 -7.58 -5.41
N LEU A 57 -10.48 -6.27 -5.24
CA LEU A 57 -11.06 -5.36 -6.23
C LEU A 57 -10.06 -4.98 -7.31
N GLN A 58 -8.77 -4.86 -6.93
CA GLN A 58 -7.71 -4.41 -7.81
C GLN A 58 -6.35 -4.89 -7.30
N ILE A 59 -5.45 -5.18 -8.24
CA ILE A 59 -4.03 -5.41 -7.98
C ILE A 59 -3.26 -4.32 -8.75
N ILE A 60 -2.31 -3.68 -8.07
CA ILE A 60 -1.46 -2.64 -8.65
C ILE A 60 -0.01 -3.05 -8.43
N GLU A 61 0.74 -3.22 -9.51
CA GLU A 61 2.18 -3.43 -9.46
C GLU A 61 2.86 -2.07 -9.18
N ALA A 62 3.58 -1.98 -8.07
CA ALA A 62 4.22 -0.76 -7.61
C ALA A 62 5.74 -0.94 -7.54
N GLU A 63 6.45 0.02 -8.13
CA GLU A 63 7.90 -0.01 -8.28
C GLU A 63 8.55 0.98 -7.30
N PRO A 64 9.77 0.68 -6.79
CA PRO A 64 10.54 1.62 -5.99
C PRO A 64 10.68 2.98 -6.67
N CYS A 65 10.46 4.04 -5.90
CA CYS A 65 10.56 5.39 -6.41
C CYS A 65 12.02 5.75 -6.75
N LYS A 66 12.25 6.28 -7.96
CA LYS A 66 13.56 6.76 -8.44
C LYS A 66 13.62 8.30 -8.38
N ILE A 67 13.77 8.86 -7.18
CA ILE A 67 14.03 10.27 -6.78
C ILE A 67 13.18 11.39 -7.44
N ASP A 68 12.81 12.38 -6.60
CA ASP A 68 12.13 13.67 -6.80
C ASP A 68 10.69 13.71 -7.33
N ASN A 69 10.15 12.63 -7.90
CA ASN A 69 8.72 12.58 -8.20
C ASN A 69 8.16 11.15 -8.11
N CYS A 70 7.79 10.73 -6.90
CA CYS A 70 7.17 9.43 -6.71
C CYS A 70 5.76 9.42 -7.32
N LEU A 71 5.52 8.43 -8.18
CA LEU A 71 4.18 8.16 -8.68
C LEU A 71 3.25 7.87 -7.51
N THR A 72 2.06 8.45 -7.58
CA THR A 72 0.97 8.15 -6.67
C THR A 72 0.07 7.12 -7.32
N TYR A 73 -0.16 6.01 -6.64
CA TYR A 73 -1.05 4.94 -7.06
C TYR A 73 -2.45 5.25 -6.53
N GLU A 74 -3.28 5.84 -7.39
CA GLU A 74 -4.61 6.37 -7.01
C GLU A 74 -5.57 5.30 -6.53
N GLY A 75 -6.29 5.60 -5.45
CA GLY A 75 -7.39 4.83 -4.84
C GLY A 75 -8.58 4.58 -5.76
N ALA A 76 -9.24 3.42 -5.60
CA ALA A 76 -10.57 3.17 -6.16
C ALA A 76 -11.64 3.35 -5.07
N GLU A 77 -12.88 3.68 -5.46
CA GLU A 77 -13.98 3.79 -4.48
C GLU A 77 -14.29 2.44 -3.84
N GLY A 78 -14.62 2.46 -2.55
CA GLY A 78 -15.11 1.28 -1.84
C GLY A 78 -14.02 0.36 -1.26
N ALA A 79 -12.74 0.72 -1.35
CA ALA A 79 -11.66 -0.04 -0.71
C ALA A 79 -11.55 0.25 0.80
N PHE A 80 -11.12 -0.76 1.57
CA PHE A 80 -10.97 -0.74 3.04
C PHE A 80 -9.53 -0.99 3.50
#